data_AF-H6QQ69-F1
#
_entry.id   AF-H6QQ69-F1
#
_cell.length_a   1.000
_cell.length_b   1.000
_cell.length_c   1.000
_cell.angle_alpha   90.00
_cell.angle_beta   90.00
_cell.angle_gamma   90.00
#
_symmetry.space_group_name_H-M   'P 1'
#
loop_
_entity.id
_entity.type
_entity.pdbx_description
1 polymer ?
#
loop_
_entity_poly.entity_id
_entity_poly.type
_entity_poly.pdbx_seq_one_letter_code
_entity_poly.pdbx_strand_id
1 'polypeptide(L)'
;MDPQNVPILTEAEKGIQICDAIHHLQMTPKKFINGFLTNADPQIAYRRRFWGTSTGSSLTHGIIQAVKAEVASKGRRTGEVLRVSNKEQTFENRLRVRQMTTDRRVSNKEQT
;
A
#
# COMPACT_ATOMS: atom_id res chain seq x y z
N MET A 1 -36.55 -17.44 7.52
CA MET A 1 -35.80 -16.17 7.47
C MET A 1 -36.77 -15.11 6.99
N ASP A 2 -37.08 -14.14 7.84
CA ASP A 2 -38.00 -13.03 7.51
C ASP A 2 -37.37 -12.12 6.44
N PRO A 3 -38.04 -11.84 5.31
CA PRO A 3 -37.49 -10.99 4.25
C PRO A 3 -37.24 -9.53 4.65
N GLN A 4 -37.74 -9.06 5.81
CA GLN A 4 -37.75 -7.63 6.15
C GLN A 4 -36.68 -7.18 7.16
N ASN A 5 -35.79 -8.06 7.62
CA ASN A 5 -34.74 -7.70 8.59
C ASN A 5 -33.33 -7.81 8.00
N VAL A 6 -33.12 -7.25 6.80
CA VAL A 6 -31.77 -7.09 6.24
C VAL A 6 -31.12 -5.89 6.93
N PRO A 7 -30.01 -6.06 7.66
CA PRO A 7 -29.32 -4.95 8.29
C PRO A 7 -28.95 -3.90 7.24
N ILE A 8 -29.34 -2.64 7.45
CA ILE A 8 -28.89 -1.52 6.62
C ILE A 8 -27.44 -1.24 7.01
N LEU A 9 -26.52 -1.83 6.28
CA LEU A 9 -25.08 -1.63 6.46
C LEU A 9 -24.62 -0.39 5.70
N THR A 10 -23.75 0.39 6.34
CA THR A 10 -22.93 1.40 5.68
C THR A 10 -21.97 0.75 4.69
N GLU A 11 -21.47 1.51 3.71
CA GLU A 11 -20.47 1.00 2.75
C GLU A 11 -19.18 0.53 3.45
N ALA A 12 -18.81 1.17 4.56
CA ALA A 12 -17.66 0.75 5.37
C ALA A 12 -17.90 -0.62 6.02
N GLU A 13 -19.06 -0.84 6.64
CA GLU A 13 -19.40 -2.13 7.27
C GLU A 13 -19.47 -3.26 6.24
N LYS A 14 -20.04 -3.01 5.06
CA LYS A 14 -20.01 -3.98 3.95
C LYS A 14 -18.58 -4.33 3.56
N GLY A 15 -17.72 -3.33 3.44
CA GLY A 15 -16.30 -3.52 3.11
C GLY A 15 -15.56 -4.37 4.15
N ILE A 16 -15.80 -4.09 5.44
CA ILE A 16 -15.22 -4.85 6.56
C ILE A 16 -15.69 -6.31 6.51
N GLN A 17 -17.00 -6.56 6.40
CA GLN A 17 -17.53 -7.92 6.35
C GLN A 17 -16.97 -8.74 5.18
N ILE A 18 -16.79 -8.13 4.01
CA ILE A 18 -16.16 -8.80 2.85
C ILE A 18 -14.69 -9.13 3.14
N CYS A 19 -13.95 -8.19 3.76
CA CYS A 19 -12.56 -8.43 4.13
C CYS A 19 -12.42 -9.56 5.15
N ASP A 20 -13.30 -9.61 6.14
CA ASP A 20 -13.32 -10.67 7.16
C ASP A 20 -13.63 -12.02 6.53
N ALA A 21 -14.61 -12.09 5.62
CA ALA A 21 -14.92 -13.31 4.88
C ALA A 21 -13.73 -13.80 4.03
N ILE A 22 -13.03 -12.90 3.33
CA ILE A 22 -11.81 -13.22 2.58
C ILE A 22 -10.71 -13.73 3.53
N HIS A 23 -10.57 -13.12 4.71
CA HIS A 23 -9.57 -13.51 5.69
C HIS A 23 -9.85 -14.91 6.27
N HIS A 24 -11.10 -15.21 6.60
CA HIS A 24 -11.51 -16.54 7.09
C HIS A 24 -11.25 -17.65 6.06
N LEU A 25 -11.25 -17.33 4.77
CA LEU A 25 -10.85 -18.23 3.68
C LEU A 25 -9.32 -18.31 3.48
N GLN A 26 -8.53 -17.75 4.40
CA GLN A 26 -7.06 -17.65 4.32
C GLN A 26 -6.55 -16.93 3.05
N MET A 27 -7.37 -16.03 2.52
CA MET A 27 -7.05 -15.21 1.36
C MET A 27 -6.69 -13.79 1.79
N THR A 28 -6.07 -13.04 0.87
CA THR A 28 -5.93 -11.58 0.98
C THR A 28 -6.83 -10.91 -0.05
N PRO A 29 -7.25 -9.64 0.15
CA PRO A 29 -8.04 -8.92 -0.86
C PRO A 29 -7.38 -8.93 -2.25
N LYS A 30 -6.04 -8.83 -2.30
CA LYS A 30 -5.27 -8.93 -3.55
C LYS A 30 -5.36 -10.31 -4.20
N LYS A 31 -5.20 -11.39 -3.42
CA LYS A 31 -5.34 -12.77 -3.92
C LYS A 31 -6.77 -13.02 -4.42
N PHE A 32 -7.77 -12.53 -3.71
CA PHE A 32 -9.17 -12.61 -4.12
C PHE A 32 -9.41 -11.90 -5.46
N ILE A 33 -9.04 -10.62 -5.59
CA ILE A 33 -9.24 -9.85 -6.82
C ILE A 33 -8.53 -10.53 -8.00
N ASN A 34 -7.28 -10.97 -7.82
CA ASN A 34 -6.53 -11.67 -8.87
C ASN A 34 -7.22 -12.99 -9.27
N GLY A 35 -7.65 -13.80 -8.30
CA GLY A 35 -8.37 -15.04 -8.55
C GLY A 35 -9.71 -14.80 -9.27
N PHE A 36 -10.49 -13.82 -8.80
CA PHE A 36 -11.76 -13.44 -9.43
C PHE A 36 -11.57 -13.00 -10.90
N LEU A 37 -10.49 -12.28 -11.21
CA LEU A 37 -10.22 -11.79 -12.56
C LEU A 37 -9.68 -12.85 -13.52
N THR A 38 -8.95 -13.85 -13.02
CA THR A 38 -8.23 -14.82 -13.84
C THR A 38 -8.87 -16.20 -13.89
N ASN A 39 -9.73 -16.55 -12.94
CA ASN A 39 -10.33 -17.88 -12.87
C ASN A 39 -11.31 -18.12 -14.04
N ALA A 40 -11.20 -19.29 -14.67
CA ALA A 40 -12.00 -19.72 -15.81
C ALA A 40 -13.30 -20.45 -15.41
N ASP A 41 -13.53 -20.67 -14.12
CA ASP A 41 -14.77 -21.24 -13.61
C ASP A 41 -15.99 -20.47 -14.17
N PRO A 42 -16.99 -21.16 -14.76
CA PRO A 42 -18.12 -20.51 -15.41
C PRO A 42 -18.94 -19.58 -14.51
N GLN A 43 -19.07 -19.91 -13.21
CA GLN A 43 -19.81 -19.07 -12.26
C GLN A 43 -19.05 -17.78 -11.97
N ILE A 44 -17.72 -17.86 -11.87
CA ILE A 44 -16.87 -16.69 -11.69
C ILE A 44 -16.84 -15.84 -12.96
N ALA A 45 -16.68 -16.46 -14.13
CA ALA A 45 -16.70 -15.77 -15.42
C ALA A 45 -18.03 -15.02 -15.64
N TYR A 46 -19.16 -15.65 -15.31
CA TYR A 46 -20.49 -15.06 -15.36
C TYR A 46 -20.59 -13.81 -14.46
N ARG A 47 -20.02 -13.83 -13.26
CA ARG A 47 -20.01 -12.67 -12.36
C ARG A 47 -19.05 -11.57 -12.84
N ARG A 48 -17.90 -11.97 -13.40
CA ARG A 48 -16.89 -11.04 -13.92
C ARG A 48 -17.37 -10.27 -15.15
N ARG A 49 -18.28 -10.83 -15.96
CA ARG A 49 -18.76 -10.19 -17.20
C ARG A 49 -19.29 -8.77 -17.01
N PHE A 50 -19.79 -8.43 -15.81
CA PHE A 50 -20.28 -7.09 -15.49
C PHE A 50 -19.18 -6.03 -15.50
N TRP A 51 -17.90 -6.41 -15.39
CA TRP A 51 -16.78 -5.47 -15.52
C TRP A 51 -16.65 -4.90 -16.94
N GLY A 52 -17.07 -5.67 -17.95
CA GLY A 52 -16.97 -5.30 -19.36
C GLY A 52 -18.24 -4.65 -19.94
N THR A 53 -19.31 -4.49 -19.16
CA THR A 53 -20.53 -3.81 -19.64
C THR A 53 -20.32 -2.30 -19.65
N SER A 54 -21.09 -1.55 -20.44
CA SER A 54 -20.98 -0.08 -20.51
C SER A 54 -21.08 0.59 -19.14
N THR A 55 -22.03 0.16 -18.31
CA THR A 55 -22.21 0.65 -16.93
C THR A 55 -21.09 0.20 -15.99
N GLY A 56 -20.52 -0.99 -16.20
CA GLY A 56 -19.43 -1.51 -15.37
C GLY A 56 -18.05 -1.02 -15.75
N SER A 57 -17.85 -0.60 -17.00
CA SER A 57 -16.55 -0.14 -17.52
C SER A 57 -16.08 1.14 -16.84
N SER A 58 -16.96 2.12 -16.62
CA SER A 58 -16.63 3.36 -15.90
C SER A 58 -16.18 3.10 -14.45
N LEU A 59 -16.88 2.21 -13.73
CA LEU A 59 -16.51 1.79 -12.39
C LEU A 59 -15.21 0.97 -12.38
N THR A 60 -14.98 0.15 -13.40
CA THR A 60 -13.74 -0.62 -13.57
C THR A 60 -12.54 0.30 -13.77
N HIS A 61 -12.68 1.36 -14.58
CA HIS A 61 -11.66 2.40 -14.69
C HIS A 61 -11.40 3.08 -13.35
N GLY A 62 -12.44 3.36 -12.57
CA GLY A 62 -12.33 3.87 -11.20
C GLY A 62 -11.50 2.96 -10.30
N ILE A 63 -11.75 1.64 -10.32
CA ILE A 63 -10.98 0.65 -9.58
C ILE A 63 -9.50 0.67 -9.99
N ILE A 64 -9.20 0.71 -11.29
CA ILE A 64 -7.82 0.76 -11.78
C ILE A 64 -7.10 2.01 -11.27
N GLN A 65 -7.76 3.18 -11.29
CA GLN A 65 -7.18 4.42 -10.79
C GLN A 65 -6.97 4.37 -9.27
N ALA A 66 -7.93 3.85 -8.51
CA ALA A 66 -7.80 3.68 -7.07
C ALA A 66 -6.62 2.75 -6.70
N VAL A 67 -6.47 1.63 -7.43
CA VAL A 67 -5.32 0.72 -7.25
C VAL A 67 -4.00 1.42 -7.55
N LYS A 68 -3.92 2.16 -8.67
CA LYS A 68 -2.71 2.94 -9.00
C LYS A 68 -2.37 3.97 -7.93
N ALA A 69 -3.37 4.71 -7.44
CA ALA A 69 -3.19 5.71 -6.40
C ALA A 69 -2.68 5.09 -5.10
N GLU A 70 -3.24 3.95 -4.69
CA GLU A 70 -2.85 3.25 -3.46
C GLU A 70 -1.41 2.70 -3.55
N VAL A 71 -1.02 2.17 -4.71
CA VAL A 71 0.37 1.74 -4.95
C VAL A 71 1.33 2.93 -4.93
N ALA A 72 0.97 4.03 -5.60
CA ALA A 72 1.80 5.23 -5.65
C ALA A 72 1.94 5.94 -4.28
N SER A 73 0.93 5.86 -3.41
CA SER A 73 0.98 6.41 -2.05
C SER A 73 1.99 5.67 -1.16
N LYS A 74 2.15 4.35 -1.38
CA LYS A 74 3.13 3.52 -0.67
C LYS A 74 4.54 3.68 -1.21
N GLY A 75 4.68 3.85 -2.53
CA GLY A 75 5.95 4.20 -3.16
C GLY A 75 6.50 5.53 -2.64
N ARG A 76 5.65 6.56 -2.49
CA ARG A 76 6.05 7.86 -1.94
C ARG A 76 6.47 7.78 -0.46
N ARG A 77 5.70 7.10 0.39
CA ARG A 77 6.06 6.90 1.80
C ARG A 77 7.39 6.17 1.98
N THR A 78 7.64 5.13 1.17
CA THR A 78 8.90 4.37 1.22
C THR A 78 10.08 5.21 0.72
N GLY A 79 9.91 5.93 -0.39
CA GLY A 79 10.94 6.82 -0.93
C GLY A 79 11.25 8.02 -0.02
N GLU A 80 10.24 8.55 0.67
CA GLU A 80 10.39 9.64 1.64
C GLU A 80 11.16 9.17 2.87
N VAL A 81 10.82 8.01 3.44
CA VAL A 81 11.57 7.40 4.57
C VAL A 81 13.03 7.16 4.19
N LEU A 82 13.31 6.55 3.02
CA LEU A 82 14.69 6.35 2.55
C LEU A 82 15.45 7.67 2.36
N ARG A 83 14.78 8.72 1.84
CA ARG A 83 15.40 10.03 1.63
C ARG A 83 15.73 10.73 2.95
N VAL A 84 14.87 10.60 3.97
CA VAL A 84 15.10 11.14 5.32
C VAL A 84 16.27 10.42 5.97
N SER A 85 16.28 9.08 5.97
CA SER A 85 17.39 8.29 6.53
C SER A 85 18.73 8.59 5.84
N ASN A 86 18.74 8.75 4.51
CA ASN A 86 19.96 9.13 3.79
C ASN A 86 20.46 10.53 4.15
N LYS A 87 19.57 11.50 4.38
CA LYS A 87 19.94 12.85 4.82
C LYS A 87 20.54 12.85 6.22
N GLU A 88 19.95 12.09 7.15
CA GLU A 88 20.48 11.91 8.51
C GLU A 88 21.87 11.27 8.49
N GLN A 89 22.05 10.18 7.74
CA GLN A 89 23.34 9.53 7.59
C GLN A 89 24.41 10.48 7.01
N THR A 90 24.03 11.31 6.04
CA THR A 90 24.93 12.30 5.43
C THR A 90 25.27 13.44 6.39
N PHE A 91 24.35 13.80 7.29
CA PHE A 91 24.58 14.79 8.33
C PHE A 91 25.55 14.26 9.39
N GLU A 92 25.32 13.04 9.89
CA GLU A 92 26.19 12.36 10.85
C GLU A 92 27.62 12.16 10.33
N ASN A 93 27.77 11.76 9.07
CA ASN A 93 29.09 11.63 8.45
C ASN A 93 29.83 12.98 8.39
N ARG A 94 29.11 14.09 8.17
CA ARG A 94 29.73 15.44 8.17
C ARG A 94 30.16 15.88 9.56
N LEU A 95 29.38 15.55 10.60
CA LEU A 95 29.75 15.83 11.99
C LEU A 95 31.00 15.05 12.40
N ARG A 96 31.08 13.76 12.06
CA ARG A 96 32.27 12.93 12.34
C ARG A 96 33.54 13.45 11.69
N VAL A 97 33.46 13.84 10.41
CA VAL A 97 34.62 14.41 9.70
C VAL A 97 35.09 15.70 10.37
N ARG A 98 34.16 16.58 10.78
CA ARG A 98 34.50 17.82 11.50
C ARG A 98 35.18 17.53 12.84
N GLN A 99 34.68 16.56 13.60
CA GLN A 99 35.29 16.17 14.88
C GLN A 99 36.72 15.66 14.66
N MET A 100 36.93 14.75 13.71
CA MET A 100 38.27 14.23 13.38
C MET A 100 39.24 15.32 12.95
N THR A 101 38.79 16.31 12.18
CA THR A 101 39.66 17.45 11.80
C THR A 101 39.99 18.37 12.98
N THR A 102 39.08 18.47 13.95
CA THR A 102 39.30 19.25 15.18
C THR A 102 40.30 18.53 16.07
N ASP A 103 40.10 17.24 16.32
CA ASP A 103 40.97 16.40 17.15
C ASP A 103 42.40 16.35 16.59
N ARG A 104 42.54 16.25 15.26
CA ARG A 104 43.86 16.26 14.60
C ARG A 104 44.57 17.61 14.72
N ARG A 105 43.84 18.73 14.75
CA ARG A 105 44.42 20.07 15.00
C ARG A 105 44.83 20.25 16.46
N VAL A 106 44.09 19.68 17.41
CA VAL A 106 44.42 19.74 18.84
C VAL A 106 45.66 18.88 19.12
N SER A 107 45.70 17.65 18.61
CA SER A 107 46.84 16.74 18.78
C SER A 107 48.15 17.29 18.20
N ASN A 108 48.10 17.98 17.04
CA ASN A 108 49.28 18.61 16.46
C ASN A 108 49.78 19.86 17.24
N LYS A 109 48.93 20.49 18.06
CA LYS A 109 49.31 21.64 18.89
C LYS A 109 49.93 21.24 20.23
N GLU A 110 49.65 20.04 20.72
CA GLU A 110 50.19 19.52 21.99
C GLU A 110 51.57 18.87 21.84
N GLN A 111 52.09 18.72 20.62
CA GLN A 111 53.41 18.13 20.31
C GLN A 111 54.51 19.16 19.98
N THR A 112 54.20 20.46 20.05
CA THR A 112 55.16 21.59 19.91
C THR A 112 55.22 22.39 21.17
#